data_AF-F0WM51-F1
#
_entry.id   AF-F0WM51-F1
#
_cell.length_a   1.000
_cell.length_b   1.000
_cell.length_c   1.000
_cell.angle_alpha   90.00
_cell.angle_beta   90.00
_cell.angle_gamma   90.00
#
_symmetry.space_group_name_H-M   'P 1'
#
loop_
_entity.id
_entity.type
_entity.pdbx_description
1 polymer ?
#
loop_
_entity_poly.entity_id
_entity_poly.type
_entity_poly.pdbx_seq_one_letter_code
_entity_poly.pdbx_strand_id
1 'polypeptide(L)'
;MKILIVTGAAIRQKAEIIRSILLNKATPTTAAVLCKLMLSKGWLYRFYKRQGLKSRRTHGKAGSVKTTAIENRRRVLQAVSSLYDKKDIYNMDETAYFYCSIPGKTISKNRIPGRKKIKKRLTVVVTIYDDGSAKILLRFVVKSAEELGIQYANAAKGWMNTELFTS
;
A
#
# COMPACT_ATOMS: atom_id res chain seq x y z
N MET A 1 -13.77 -17.89 3.99
CA MET A 1 -14.44 -17.17 2.88
C MET A 1 -13.58 -15.98 2.43
N LYS A 2 -13.06 -15.97 1.19
CA LYS A 2 -12.31 -14.81 0.66
C LYS A 2 -13.31 -13.70 0.27
N ILE A 3 -13.32 -12.60 1.01
CA ILE A 3 -14.15 -11.44 0.66
C ILE A 3 -13.52 -10.75 -0.56
N LEU A 4 -14.22 -10.78 -1.70
CA LEU A 4 -13.79 -10.17 -2.95
C LEU A 4 -13.77 -8.64 -2.81
N ILE A 5 -12.70 -8.00 -3.28
CA ILE A 5 -12.69 -6.54 -3.37
C ILE A 5 -13.44 -6.14 -4.62
N VAL A 6 -14.55 -5.46 -4.42
CA VAL A 6 -15.22 -4.78 -5.50
C VAL A 6 -14.70 -3.35 -5.56
N THR A 7 -14.12 -2.97 -6.71
CA THR A 7 -13.71 -1.59 -7.04
C THR A 7 -14.62 -1.02 -8.13
N GLY A 8 -14.65 0.31 -8.24
CA GLY A 8 -15.43 0.97 -9.28
C GLY A 8 -14.94 0.65 -10.69
N ALA A 9 -13.62 0.43 -10.84
CA ALA A 9 -13.03 -0.04 -12.08
C ALA A 9 -13.52 -1.45 -12.42
N ALA A 10 -13.54 -2.38 -11.46
CA ALA A 10 -14.03 -3.73 -11.68
C ALA A 10 -15.52 -3.76 -12.08
N ILE A 11 -16.35 -2.90 -11.47
CA ILE A 11 -17.78 -2.78 -11.83
C ILE A 11 -17.93 -2.28 -13.28
N ARG A 12 -17.18 -1.23 -13.65
CA ARG A 12 -17.22 -0.70 -15.03
C ARG A 12 -16.74 -1.73 -16.05
N GLN A 13 -15.65 -2.44 -15.76
CA GLN A 13 -15.13 -3.49 -16.62
C GLN A 13 -16.16 -4.62 -16.82
N LYS A 14 -16.81 -5.08 -15.75
CA LYS A 14 -17.89 -6.06 -15.86
C LYS A 14 -19.06 -5.54 -16.70
N ALA A 15 -19.42 -4.27 -16.54
CA ALA A 15 -20.48 -3.67 -17.32
C ALA A 15 -20.11 -3.52 -18.82
N GLU A 16 -18.86 -3.24 -19.17
CA GLU A 16 -18.40 -3.28 -20.58
C GLU A 16 -18.47 -4.70 -21.15
N ILE A 17 -18.06 -5.72 -20.38
CA ILE A 17 -18.17 -7.12 -20.82
C ILE A 17 -19.63 -7.51 -21.06
N ILE A 18 -20.55 -7.10 -20.18
CA ILE A 18 -21.97 -7.35 -20.38
C ILE A 18 -22.48 -6.62 -21.62
N ARG A 19 -22.07 -5.37 -21.82
CA ARG A 19 -22.43 -4.57 -23.00
C ARG A 19 -21.96 -5.23 -24.30
N SER A 20 -20.73 -5.77 -24.36
CA SER A 20 -20.24 -6.45 -25.56
C SER A 20 -21.01 -7.74 -25.86
N ILE A 21 -21.34 -8.52 -24.83
CA ILE A 21 -22.18 -9.72 -24.98
C ILE A 21 -23.57 -9.36 -25.50
N LEU A 22 -24.16 -8.28 -24.99
CA LEU A 22 -25.48 -7.82 -25.41
C LEU A 22 -25.47 -7.29 -26.86
N LEU A 23 -24.41 -6.60 -27.28
CA LEU A 23 -24.27 -6.12 -28.65
C LEU A 23 -24.29 -7.27 -29.67
N ASN A 24 -23.69 -8.42 -29.35
CA ASN A 24 -23.69 -9.59 -30.24
C ASN A 24 -25.07 -10.21 -30.48
N LYS A 25 -26.07 -9.88 -29.64
CA LYS A 25 -27.43 -10.42 -29.70
C LYS A 25 -28.49 -9.34 -29.90
N ALA A 26 -28.07 -8.09 -30.08
CA ALA A 26 -28.96 -6.94 -30.09
C ALA A 26 -29.62 -6.73 -31.46
N THR A 27 -30.90 -6.35 -31.45
CA THR A 27 -31.54 -5.76 -32.63
C THR A 27 -30.86 -4.42 -32.98
N PRO A 28 -30.93 -3.94 -34.24
CA PRO A 28 -30.28 -2.69 -34.66
C PRO A 28 -30.60 -1.49 -33.76
N THR A 29 -31.85 -1.37 -33.32
CA THR A 29 -32.31 -0.31 -32.41
C THR A 29 -31.65 -0.42 -31.03
N THR A 30 -31.56 -1.63 -30.48
CA THR A 30 -30.93 -1.87 -29.17
C THR A 30 -29.41 -1.66 -29.25
N ALA A 31 -28.80 -2.07 -30.35
CA ALA A 31 -27.37 -1.87 -30.60
C ALA A 31 -27.02 -0.38 -30.63
N ALA A 32 -27.84 0.46 -31.30
CA ALA A 32 -27.63 1.91 -31.33
C ALA A 32 -27.65 2.55 -29.93
N VAL A 33 -28.55 2.11 -29.04
CA VAL A 33 -28.62 2.58 -27.65
C VAL A 33 -27.39 2.12 -26.86
N LEU A 34 -27.01 0.84 -26.97
CA LEU A 34 -25.84 0.30 -26.29
C LEU A 34 -24.55 0.97 -26.77
N CYS A 35 -24.42 1.29 -28.05
CA CYS A 35 -23.26 2.03 -28.59
C CYS A 35 -23.13 3.44 -27.99
N LYS A 36 -24.25 4.11 -27.69
CA LYS A 36 -24.26 5.44 -27.05
C LYS A 36 -24.06 5.41 -25.53
N LEU A 37 -24.15 4.23 -24.89
CA LEU A 37 -24.02 4.11 -23.44
C LEU A 37 -22.57 4.40 -23.00
N MET A 38 -22.40 5.44 -22.19
CA MET A 38 -21.12 5.77 -21.56
C MET A 38 -21.07 5.30 -20.10
N LEU A 39 -20.17 4.37 -19.78
CA LEU A 39 -19.91 3.90 -18.42
C LEU A 39 -18.99 4.87 -17.65
N SER A 40 -19.40 6.14 -17.62
CA SER A 40 -18.67 7.24 -16.99
C SER A 40 -18.64 7.13 -15.45
N LYS A 41 -17.87 8.01 -14.81
CA LYS A 41 -17.92 8.18 -13.34
C LYS A 41 -19.33 8.54 -12.87
N GLY A 42 -20.08 9.32 -13.65
CA GLY A 42 -21.47 9.70 -13.36
C GLY A 42 -22.43 8.52 -13.42
N TRP A 43 -22.29 7.65 -14.43
CA TRP A 43 -23.03 6.38 -14.50
C TRP A 43 -22.77 5.52 -13.26
N LEU A 44 -21.51 5.36 -12.89
CA LEU A 44 -21.10 4.55 -11.74
C LEU A 44 -21.66 5.11 -10.42
N TYR A 45 -21.66 6.44 -10.26
CA TYR A 45 -22.27 7.10 -9.10
C TYR A 45 -23.79 6.84 -9.02
N ARG A 46 -24.50 7.01 -10.13
CA ARG A 46 -25.94 6.73 -10.20
C ARG A 46 -26.24 5.25 -9.96
N PHE A 47 -25.39 4.34 -10.46
CA PHE A 47 -25.47 2.91 -10.19
C PHE A 47 -25.32 2.61 -8.69
N TYR A 48 -24.34 3.21 -8.01
CA TYR A 48 -24.21 3.07 -6.56
C TYR A 48 -25.44 3.53 -5.80
N LYS A 49 -25.99 4.70 -6.17
CA LYS A 49 -27.19 5.25 -5.52
C LYS A 49 -28.39 4.32 -5.70
N ARG A 50 -28.64 3.84 -6.92
CA ARG A 50 -29.75 2.90 -7.23
C ARG A 50 -29.61 1.57 -6.51
N GLN A 51 -28.38 1.06 -6.38
CA GLN A 51 -28.11 -0.25 -5.78
C GLN A 51 -27.80 -0.17 -4.28
N GLY A 52 -27.87 1.00 -3.64
CA GLY A 52 -27.52 1.17 -2.23
C GLY A 52 -26.07 0.83 -1.89
N LEU A 53 -25.15 0.96 -2.85
CA LEU A 53 -23.73 0.63 -2.67
C LEU A 53 -22.95 1.84 -2.14
N LYS A 54 -22.00 1.59 -1.23
CA LYS A 54 -21.10 2.63 -0.70
C LYS A 54 -19.66 2.15 -0.71
N SER A 55 -18.73 3.09 -0.94
CA SER A 55 -17.30 2.85 -0.72
C SER A 55 -17.02 2.89 0.78
N ARG A 56 -16.58 1.77 1.35
CA ARG A 56 -16.35 1.63 2.79
C ARG A 56 -14.88 1.33 3.05
N ARG A 57 -14.28 2.00 4.06
CA ARG A 57 -12.91 1.76 4.51
C ARG A 57 -12.89 0.53 5.42
N THR A 58 -11.90 -0.33 5.20
CA THR A 58 -11.57 -1.41 6.13
C THR A 58 -10.64 -0.83 7.19
N HIS A 59 -11.09 -0.84 8.45
CA HIS A 59 -10.29 -0.32 9.56
C HIS A 59 -9.25 -1.36 9.98
N GLY A 60 -8.02 -0.90 10.22
CA GLY A 60 -7.05 -1.58 11.08
C GLY A 60 -7.06 -0.92 12.46
N LYS A 61 -6.62 -1.65 13.50
CA LYS A 61 -6.45 -1.09 14.86
C LYS A 61 -5.61 0.20 14.80
N ALA A 62 -6.10 1.26 15.41
CA ALA A 62 -5.33 2.46 15.68
C ALA A 62 -4.57 2.25 17.00
N GLY A 63 -3.25 2.48 17.00
CA GLY A 63 -2.46 2.54 18.23
C GLY A 63 -2.39 3.99 18.71
N SER A 64 -2.78 4.22 19.96
CA SER A 64 -2.59 5.51 20.64
C SER A 64 -1.27 5.45 21.41
N VAL A 65 -0.31 6.31 21.09
CA VAL A 65 0.94 6.46 21.86
C VAL A 65 0.82 7.70 22.75
N LYS A 66 1.15 7.55 24.04
CA LYS A 66 1.14 8.67 25.00
C LYS A 66 2.30 9.63 24.71
N THR A 67 1.99 10.90 24.50
CA THR A 67 2.95 11.98 24.15
C THR A 67 4.03 12.19 25.21
N THR A 68 3.72 11.99 26.50
CA THR A 68 4.69 12.12 27.60
C THR A 68 5.82 11.08 27.55
N ALA A 69 5.54 9.87 27.05
CA ALA A 69 6.56 8.83 26.89
C ALA A 69 7.55 9.15 25.75
N ILE A 70 7.15 9.98 24.79
CA ILE A 70 8.00 10.38 23.66
C ILE A 70 9.05 11.39 24.13
N GLU A 71 8.66 12.39 24.93
CA GLU A 71 9.58 13.46 25.35
C GLU A 71 10.71 12.94 26.26
N ASN A 72 10.39 12.05 27.21
CA ASN A 72 11.41 11.44 28.06
C ASN A 72 12.42 10.63 27.24
N ARG A 73 11.96 9.87 26.24
CA ARG A 73 12.86 9.11 25.35
C ARG A 73 13.72 10.03 24.50
N ARG A 74 13.20 11.18 24.06
CA ARG A 74 13.95 12.18 23.30
C ARG A 74 15.13 12.74 24.10
N ARG A 75 14.92 13.07 25.38
CA ARG A 75 15.98 13.57 26.27
C ARG A 75 17.10 12.55 26.47
N VAL A 76 16.75 11.29 26.68
CA VAL A 76 17.73 10.20 26.83
C VAL A 76 18.56 10.03 25.55
N LEU A 77 17.90 10.04 24.38
CA LEU A 77 18.60 9.94 23.09
C LEU A 77 19.58 11.10 22.88
N GLN A 78 19.18 12.34 23.20
CA GLN A 78 20.05 13.51 23.07
C GLN A 78 21.28 13.42 23.98
N ALA A 79 21.12 12.94 25.22
CA ALA A 79 22.25 12.76 26.13
C ALA A 79 23.26 11.73 25.59
N VAL A 80 22.78 10.60 25.07
CA VAL A 80 23.65 9.57 24.47
C VAL A 80 24.32 10.08 23.19
N SER A 81 23.57 10.74 22.29
CA SER A 81 24.12 11.28 21.04
C SER A 81 25.19 12.34 21.27
N SER A 82 25.12 13.09 22.38
CA SER A 82 26.13 14.12 22.70
C SER A 82 27.54 13.58 22.99
N LEU A 83 27.68 12.27 23.18
CA LEU A 83 28.96 11.60 23.41
C LEU A 83 29.75 11.29 22.13
N TYR A 84 29.18 11.57 20.96
CA TYR A 84 29.73 11.22 19.65
C TYR A 84 29.84 12.45 18.75
N ASP A 85 30.84 12.46 17.85
CA ASP A 85 30.91 13.47 16.80
C ASP A 85 29.75 13.31 15.81
N LYS A 86 29.30 14.40 15.19
CA LYS A 86 28.18 14.36 14.21
C LYS A 86 28.40 13.40 13.03
N LYS A 87 29.65 13.21 12.60
CA LYS A 87 30.04 12.26 11.55
C LYS A 87 29.82 10.79 11.95
N ASP A 88 29.81 10.52 13.26
CA ASP A 88 29.65 9.18 13.85
C ASP A 88 28.19 8.92 14.27
N ILE A 89 27.32 9.93 14.13
CA ILE A 89 25.89 9.82 14.37
C ILE A 89 25.20 9.64 13.01
N TYR A 90 24.52 8.51 12.86
CA TYR A 90 23.68 8.24 11.69
C TYR A 90 22.31 7.77 12.14
N ASN A 91 21.29 8.20 11.40
CA ASN A 91 19.95 7.67 11.51
C ASN A 91 19.74 6.64 10.41
N MET A 92 19.38 5.42 10.79
CA MET A 92 18.99 4.35 9.89
C MET A 92 17.51 4.03 10.12
N ASP A 93 16.72 4.04 9.05
CA ASP A 93 15.31 3.65 9.12
C ASP A 93 14.92 2.74 7.96
N GLU A 94 13.92 1.88 8.21
CA GLU A 94 13.38 0.95 7.25
C GLU A 94 12.05 1.45 6.67
N THR A 95 12.00 1.60 5.35
CA THR A 95 10.74 1.83 4.64
C THR A 95 10.34 0.60 3.85
N ALA A 96 9.04 0.29 3.84
CA ALA A 96 8.52 -0.89 3.16
C ALA A 96 7.50 -0.53 2.09
N TYR A 97 7.81 -0.88 0.84
CA TYR A 97 6.88 -0.78 -0.27
C TYR A 97 6.05 -2.06 -0.43
N PHE A 98 4.75 -1.99 -0.14
CA PHE A 98 3.84 -3.13 -0.21
C PHE A 98 3.22 -3.28 -1.61
N TYR A 99 3.96 -3.88 -2.55
CA TYR A 99 3.57 -3.97 -3.96
C TYR A 99 2.36 -4.87 -4.24
N CYS A 100 2.06 -5.86 -3.38
CA CYS A 100 0.80 -6.64 -3.47
C CYS A 100 -0.29 -6.11 -2.51
N SER A 101 -0.14 -4.91 -1.95
CA SER A 101 -1.17 -4.33 -1.10
C SER A 101 -2.41 -4.03 -1.92
N ILE A 102 -3.54 -4.48 -1.43
CA ILE A 102 -4.83 -4.27 -2.10
C ILE A 102 -5.56 -3.12 -1.41
N PRO A 103 -6.38 -2.32 -2.12
CA PRO A 103 -6.94 -1.10 -1.58
C PRO A 103 -7.67 -1.31 -0.25
N GLY A 104 -7.50 -0.36 0.66
CA GLY A 104 -8.17 -0.36 1.96
C GLY A 104 -9.68 -0.06 1.89
N LYS A 105 -10.23 0.14 0.68
CA LYS A 105 -11.64 0.44 0.44
C LYS A 105 -12.25 -0.60 -0.47
N THR A 106 -13.52 -0.89 -0.26
CA THR A 106 -14.31 -1.78 -1.11
C THR A 106 -15.76 -1.29 -1.19
N ILE A 107 -16.44 -1.60 -2.29
CA ILE A 107 -17.83 -1.21 -2.53
C ILE A 107 -18.75 -2.31 -2.03
N SER A 108 -19.66 -1.95 -1.14
CA SER A 108 -20.57 -2.91 -0.51
C SER A 108 -21.83 -2.24 0.03
N LYS A 109 -22.91 -3.03 0.16
CA LYS A 109 -24.12 -2.62 0.89
C LYS A 109 -23.83 -2.59 2.40
N ASN A 110 -23.36 -3.72 2.92
CA ASN A 110 -23.15 -3.94 4.35
C ASN A 110 -21.73 -3.55 4.80
N ARG A 111 -21.55 -3.38 6.12
CA ARG A 111 -20.21 -3.21 6.70
C ARG A 111 -19.40 -4.48 6.49
N ILE A 112 -18.18 -4.33 6.01
CA ILE A 112 -17.28 -5.46 5.75
C ILE A 112 -16.29 -5.55 6.92
N PRO A 113 -16.10 -6.74 7.51
CA PRO A 113 -15.12 -6.94 8.57
C PRO A 113 -13.70 -6.63 8.06
N GLY A 114 -12.82 -6.25 8.99
CA GLY A 114 -11.42 -6.04 8.68
C GLY A 114 -10.78 -7.32 8.13
N ARG A 115 -9.84 -7.16 7.20
CA ARG A 115 -9.11 -8.28 6.61
C ARG A 115 -7.63 -8.17 6.89
N LYS A 116 -6.95 -9.32 6.93
CA LYS A 116 -5.49 -9.35 6.87
C LYS A 116 -5.04 -8.82 5.51
N LYS A 117 -4.20 -7.79 5.53
CA LYS A 117 -3.55 -7.28 4.32
C LYS A 117 -2.46 -8.25 3.89
N ILE A 118 -2.29 -8.40 2.57
CA ILE A 118 -1.11 -9.07 2.03
C ILE A 118 0.09 -8.19 2.37
N LYS A 119 1.03 -8.73 3.14
CA LYS A 119 2.25 -8.03 3.60
C LYS A 119 3.47 -8.35 2.72
N LYS A 120 3.26 -8.75 1.46
CA LYS A 120 4.36 -8.85 0.49
C LYS A 120 4.91 -7.44 0.28
N ARG A 121 6.19 -7.28 0.57
CA ARG A 121 6.84 -5.98 0.65
C ARG A 121 8.27 -6.07 0.15
N LEU A 122 8.73 -4.95 -0.38
CA LEU A 122 10.11 -4.62 -0.65
C LEU A 122 10.56 -3.72 0.48
N THR A 123 11.48 -4.17 1.34
CA THR A 123 12.01 -3.35 2.42
C THR A 123 13.28 -2.66 1.92
N VAL A 124 13.39 -1.37 2.18
CA VAL A 124 14.53 -0.53 1.86
C VAL A 124 15.03 0.06 3.16
N VAL A 125 16.33 -0.09 3.40
CA VAL A 125 17.01 0.58 4.49
C VAL A 125 17.56 1.89 3.95
N VAL A 126 17.36 2.98 4.68
CA VAL A 126 17.89 4.30 4.35
C VAL A 126 18.70 4.81 5.53
N THR A 127 19.93 5.23 5.25
CA THR A 127 20.84 5.79 6.27
C THR A 127 21.23 7.22 5.90
N ILE A 128 21.19 8.10 6.90
CA ILE A 128 21.58 9.51 6.77
C ILE A 128 22.48 9.87 7.95
N TYR A 129 23.62 10.47 7.67
CA TYR A 129 24.52 11.02 8.69
C TYR A 129 23.97 12.36 9.23
N ASP A 130 24.22 12.64 10.52
CA ASP A 130 23.76 13.87 11.17
C ASP A 130 24.42 15.13 10.57
N ASP A 131 25.64 15.00 10.04
CA ASP A 131 26.36 16.08 9.37
C ASP A 131 25.85 16.41 7.95
N GLY A 132 24.92 15.60 7.42
CA GLY A 132 24.32 15.76 6.10
C GLY A 132 25.25 15.45 4.91
N SER A 133 26.48 14.96 5.17
CA SER A 133 27.52 14.79 4.16
C SER A 133 27.27 13.61 3.21
N ALA A 134 26.50 12.59 3.64
CA ALA A 134 26.19 11.45 2.80
C ALA A 134 24.80 10.84 3.03
N LYS A 135 24.17 10.40 1.93
CA LYS A 135 23.02 9.48 1.92
C LYS A 135 23.55 8.11 1.50
N ILE A 136 23.92 7.26 2.44
CA ILE A 136 24.57 5.99 2.10
C ILE A 136 23.57 4.83 2.14
N LEU A 137 23.54 4.17 0.98
CA LEU A 137 23.04 2.85 0.62
C LEU A 137 21.55 2.55 0.81
N LEU A 138 20.82 2.63 -0.31
CA LEU A 138 19.56 1.91 -0.50
C LEU A 138 19.88 0.40 -0.57
N ARG A 139 19.95 -0.26 0.59
CA ARG A 139 20.07 -1.72 0.63
C ARG A 139 18.67 -2.32 0.66
N PHE A 140 18.39 -3.18 -0.31
CA PHE A 140 17.13 -3.89 -0.36
C PHE A 140 17.21 -5.14 0.52
N VAL A 141 16.30 -5.24 1.47
CA VAL A 141 16.14 -6.44 2.31
C VAL A 141 14.88 -7.17 1.86
N VAL A 142 15.06 -8.20 1.06
CA VAL A 142 13.98 -9.05 0.56
C VAL A 142 14.30 -10.53 0.76
N LYS A 143 13.38 -11.41 0.36
CA LYS A 143 13.58 -12.87 0.50
C LYS A 143 14.26 -13.50 -0.73
N SER A 144 14.24 -12.82 -1.87
CA SER A 144 14.82 -13.24 -3.14
C SER A 144 14.86 -12.02 -4.07
N ALA A 145 16.03 -11.62 -4.56
CA ALA A 145 16.22 -10.50 -5.50
C ALA A 145 17.56 -10.53 -6.25
N GLU A 146 18.19 -11.70 -6.37
CA GLU A 146 19.50 -11.87 -6.98
C GLU A 146 19.55 -11.39 -8.45
N GLU A 147 18.38 -11.36 -9.11
CA GLU A 147 18.23 -10.99 -10.53
C GLU A 147 18.16 -9.47 -10.83
N LEU A 148 18.16 -8.58 -9.82
CA LEU A 148 17.85 -7.16 -10.05
C LEU A 148 19.07 -6.24 -10.22
N GLY A 149 20.30 -6.74 -10.05
CA GLY A 149 21.52 -5.92 -10.16
C GLY A 149 21.64 -4.83 -9.08
N ILE A 150 21.00 -5.02 -7.93
CA ILE A 150 20.97 -4.07 -6.82
C ILE A 150 21.69 -4.68 -5.60
N GLN A 151 22.31 -3.83 -4.78
CA GLN A 151 22.84 -4.27 -3.49
C GLN A 151 21.71 -4.83 -2.59
N TYR A 152 21.82 -6.13 -2.33
CA TYR A 152 20.78 -6.93 -1.70
C TYR A 152 21.32 -7.68 -0.48
N ALA A 153 20.45 -7.90 0.50
CA ALA A 153 20.68 -8.79 1.63
C ALA A 153 19.44 -9.64 1.91
N ASN A 154 19.63 -10.94 2.16
CA ASN A 154 18.54 -11.83 2.55
C ASN A 154 18.36 -11.80 4.07
N ALA A 155 17.13 -11.54 4.52
CA ALA A 155 16.73 -11.78 5.91
C ALA A 155 15.45 -12.61 5.96
N ALA A 156 15.41 -13.62 6.84
CA ALA A 156 14.25 -14.50 7.02
C ALA A 156 12.93 -13.73 7.29
N LYS A 157 13.03 -12.59 7.98
CA LYS A 157 11.89 -11.70 8.29
C LYS A 157 11.80 -10.46 7.37
N GLY A 158 12.78 -10.23 6.50
CA GLY A 158 12.84 -9.05 5.63
C GLY A 158 12.98 -7.73 6.41
N TRP A 159 13.84 -7.73 7.43
CA TRP A 159 14.23 -6.60 8.27
C TRP A 159 15.75 -6.57 8.38
N MET A 160 16.32 -5.40 8.60
CA MET A 160 17.73 -5.21 8.95
C MET A 160 18.04 -5.90 10.28
N ASN A 161 19.24 -6.44 10.40
CA ASN A 161 19.78 -6.98 11.64
C ASN A 161 21.26 -6.64 11.76
N THR A 162 21.86 -6.90 12.92
CA THR A 162 23.26 -6.57 13.19
C THR A 162 24.22 -7.24 12.20
N GLU A 163 23.99 -8.52 11.87
CA GLU A 163 24.82 -9.28 10.92
C GLU A 163 24.84 -8.64 9.53
N LEU A 164 23.68 -8.20 9.02
CA LEU A 164 23.55 -7.51 7.74
C LEU A 164 24.11 -6.09 7.78
N PHE A 165 24.14 -5.45 8.95
CA PHE A 165 24.76 -4.13 9.09
C PHE A 165 26.28 -4.21 9.01
N THR A 166 26.87 -5.28 9.54
CA THR A 166 28.33 -5.47 9.60
C THR A 166 28.93 -6.20 8.39
N SER A 167 28.09 -6.71 7.48
CA SER A 167 28.50 -7.49 6.29
C SER A 167 29.04 -6.65 5.15
#